data_AF-A0A920BJU9-F1
#
_entry.id   AF-A0A920BJU9-F1
#
_cell.length_a   1.000
_cell.length_b   1.000
_cell.length_c   1.000
_cell.angle_alpha   90.00
_cell.angle_beta   90.00
_cell.angle_gamma   90.00
#
_symmetry.space_group_name_H-M   'P 1'
#
loop_
_entity.id
_entity.type
_entity.pdbx_description
1 polymer ?
#
loop_
_entity_poly.entity_id
_entity_poly.type
_entity_poly.pdbx_seq_one_letter_code
_entity_poly.pdbx_strand_id
1 'polypeptide(L)'
;MLLLSALEHAHVGQKVALCSFNDGVEILIFEVTSDNEGVNPIEHQIKNRSDLSYGKFLQWREMLPVQPPNRPAPSRISASASKRESDWKHGFIASRGDQSGLIHMPPSRLSIDETDNDDAMLMQSMAASIGKVATFTVDHLVYSQNPPVVFAVVDFDNGGRIPIEITDVAEKQVEIGMNVEPTFRKLFTADGVHNYFWKVRPIRSTKE
;
A
#
# COMPACT_ATOMS: atom_id res chain seq x y z
N MET A 1 3.18 19.06 0.20
CA MET A 1 2.24 19.81 -0.66
C MET A 1 2.96 20.73 -1.65
N LEU A 2 3.94 21.56 -1.23
CA LEU A 2 4.62 22.50 -2.12
C LEU A 2 5.36 21.84 -3.30
N LEU A 3 6.12 20.76 -3.05
CA LEU A 3 6.84 20.06 -4.13
C LEU A 3 5.88 19.42 -5.15
N LEU A 4 4.84 18.73 -4.67
CA LEU A 4 3.81 18.12 -5.54
C LEU A 4 3.14 19.17 -6.44
N SER A 5 2.71 20.29 -5.86
CA SER A 5 2.12 21.39 -6.62
C SER A 5 3.09 21.98 -7.65
N ALA A 6 4.38 22.11 -7.31
CA ALA A 6 5.40 22.57 -8.26
C ALA A 6 5.59 21.58 -9.42
N LEU A 7 5.61 20.26 -9.14
CA LEU A 7 5.76 19.22 -10.14
C LEU A 7 4.55 19.12 -11.08
N GLU A 8 3.33 19.31 -10.57
CA GLU A 8 2.09 19.34 -11.37
C GLU A 8 2.09 20.42 -12.46
N HIS A 9 2.78 21.53 -12.23
CA HIS A 9 2.83 22.67 -13.15
C HIS A 9 4.18 22.79 -13.89
N ALA A 10 5.10 21.84 -13.68
CA ALA A 10 6.43 21.89 -14.26
C ALA A 10 6.48 21.23 -15.65
N HIS A 11 7.37 21.74 -16.49
CA HIS A 11 7.63 21.19 -17.82
C HIS A 11 8.77 20.18 -17.78
N VAL A 12 8.77 19.22 -18.72
CA VAL A 12 9.88 18.26 -18.88
C VAL A 12 11.20 19.01 -19.10
N GLY A 13 12.25 18.60 -18.37
CA GLY A 13 13.57 19.25 -18.35
C GLY A 13 13.67 20.44 -17.39
N GLN A 14 12.57 20.87 -16.75
CA GLN A 14 12.61 21.92 -15.74
C GLN A 14 13.30 21.43 -14.47
N LYS A 15 14.15 22.28 -13.88
CA LYS A 15 14.81 21.99 -12.60
C LYS A 15 14.01 22.56 -11.44
N VAL A 16 13.74 21.73 -10.44
CA VAL A 16 13.01 22.10 -9.21
C VAL A 16 13.94 21.94 -8.02
N ALA A 17 14.13 23.00 -7.26
CA ALA A 17 14.90 22.96 -6.01
C ALA A 17 13.93 22.88 -4.82
N LEU A 18 14.04 21.81 -4.03
CA LEU A 18 13.40 21.72 -2.72
C LEU A 18 14.39 22.20 -1.66
N CYS A 19 14.11 23.36 -1.08
CA CYS A 19 14.92 23.94 -0.01
C CYS A 19 14.27 23.62 1.34
N SER A 20 14.98 22.89 2.19
CA SER A 20 14.58 22.62 3.58
C SER A 20 15.44 23.46 4.52
N PHE A 21 14.78 24.35 5.28
CA PHE A 21 15.42 25.21 6.28
C PHE A 21 15.11 24.65 7.67
N ASN A 22 16.11 24.04 8.31
CA ASN A 22 16.04 23.54 9.68
C ASN A 22 17.24 24.13 10.47
N ASP A 23 18.05 23.29 11.13
CA ASP A 23 19.35 23.67 11.69
C ASP A 23 20.43 23.68 10.59
N GLY A 24 20.22 24.53 9.59
CA GLY A 24 20.98 24.56 8.34
C GLY A 24 20.08 24.63 7.10
N VAL A 25 20.70 24.55 5.92
CA VAL A 25 20.01 24.56 4.63
C VAL A 25 20.37 23.30 3.86
N GLU A 26 19.38 22.47 3.58
CA GLU A 26 19.50 21.33 2.67
C GLU A 26 18.75 21.65 1.37
N ILE A 27 19.39 21.45 0.23
CA ILE A 27 18.80 21.69 -1.09
C ILE A 27 18.87 20.41 -1.90
N LEU A 28 17.70 19.89 -2.26
CA LEU A 28 17.56 18.78 -3.21
C LEU A 28 17.14 19.35 -4.57
N ILE A 29 17.92 19.04 -5.61
CA ILE A 29 17.65 19.50 -6.98
C ILE A 29 17.11 18.32 -7.79
N PHE A 30 15.94 18.50 -8.36
CA PHE A 30 15.25 17.53 -9.20
C PHE A 30 15.18 18.06 -10.63
N GLU A 31 15.25 17.15 -11.60
CA GLU A 31 14.92 17.44 -13.00
C GLU A 31 13.64 16.69 -13.35
N VAL A 32 12.67 17.41 -13.90
CA VAL A 32 11.37 16.83 -14.27
C VAL A 32 11.55 15.99 -15.52
N THR A 33 11.25 14.70 -15.43
CA THR A 33 11.29 13.76 -16.55
C THR A 33 9.92 13.65 -17.20
N SER A 34 9.84 13.01 -18.38
CA SER A 34 8.58 12.81 -19.10
C SER A 34 7.63 11.78 -18.47
N ASP A 35 8.08 11.08 -17.44
CA ASP A 35 7.35 9.98 -16.81
C ASP A 35 6.48 10.51 -15.66
N ASN A 36 5.33 11.08 -16.02
CA ASN A 36 4.34 11.65 -15.09
C ASN A 36 3.18 10.69 -14.79
N GLU A 37 3.25 9.41 -15.17
CA GLU A 37 2.14 8.44 -15.07
C GLU A 37 1.65 8.16 -13.62
N GLY A 38 2.30 8.72 -12.60
CA GLY A 38 1.95 8.51 -11.18
C GLY A 38 1.45 9.73 -10.40
N VAL A 39 1.31 10.91 -11.01
CA VAL A 39 0.94 12.12 -10.23
C VAL A 39 -0.57 12.17 -10.03
N ASN A 40 -1.03 11.76 -8.85
CA ASN A 40 -2.39 12.02 -8.38
C ASN A 40 -2.50 13.50 -7.98
N PRO A 41 -3.22 14.36 -8.73
CA PRO A 41 -3.20 15.80 -8.50
C PRO A 41 -3.71 16.19 -7.11
N ILE A 42 -3.16 17.25 -6.52
CA ILE A 42 -3.57 17.75 -5.20
C ILE A 42 -5.08 18.05 -5.19
N GLU A 43 -5.62 18.65 -6.24
CA GLU A 43 -7.06 18.90 -6.35
C GLU A 43 -7.87 17.61 -6.26
N HIS A 44 -7.42 16.56 -6.95
CA HIS A 44 -8.06 15.26 -6.90
C HIS A 44 -7.95 14.61 -5.51
N GLN A 45 -6.81 14.75 -4.83
CA GLN A 45 -6.65 14.29 -3.44
C GLN A 45 -7.59 15.03 -2.48
N ILE A 46 -7.74 16.35 -2.64
CA ILE A 46 -8.63 17.19 -1.82
C ILE A 46 -10.10 16.81 -2.05
N LYS A 47 -10.50 16.58 -3.30
CA LYS A 47 -11.86 16.19 -3.69
C LYS A 47 -12.22 14.79 -3.18
N ASN A 48 -11.25 13.89 -3.15
CA ASN A 48 -11.43 12.49 -2.73
C ASN A 48 -10.97 12.22 -1.29
N ARG A 49 -10.82 13.25 -0.46
CA ARG A 49 -10.43 13.05 0.94
C ARG A 49 -11.56 12.39 1.73
N SER A 50 -11.18 11.72 2.81
CA SER A 50 -12.13 11.29 3.84
C SER A 50 -12.09 12.28 4.99
N ASP A 51 -13.26 12.63 5.53
CA ASP A 51 -13.32 13.49 6.71
C ASP A 51 -12.82 12.74 7.95
N LEU A 52 -12.10 13.48 8.80
CA LEU A 52 -11.52 12.96 10.04
C LEU A 52 -12.15 13.71 11.21
N SER A 53 -12.76 12.98 12.15
CA SER A 53 -13.25 13.60 13.37
C SER A 53 -12.08 14.13 14.21
N TYR A 54 -12.29 15.23 14.91
CA TYR A 54 -11.23 15.84 15.74
C TYR A 54 -10.69 14.86 16.79
N GLY A 55 -11.54 14.02 17.38
CA GLY A 55 -11.12 12.97 18.31
C GLY A 55 -10.18 11.95 17.67
N LYS A 56 -10.50 11.44 16.47
CA LYS A 56 -9.61 10.52 15.73
C LYS A 56 -8.30 11.20 15.35
N PHE A 57 -8.35 12.47 14.96
CA PHE A 57 -7.15 13.27 14.71
C PHE A 57 -6.24 13.33 15.95
N LEU A 58 -6.79 13.71 17.12
CA LEU A 58 -6.02 13.78 18.36
C LEU A 58 -5.45 12.42 18.77
N GLN A 59 -6.23 11.35 18.62
CA GLN A 59 -5.76 9.98 18.87
C GLN A 59 -4.58 9.60 17.96
N TRP A 60 -4.68 9.81 16.65
CA TRP A 60 -3.62 9.48 15.69
C TRP A 60 -2.38 10.37 15.82
N ARG A 61 -2.54 11.58 16.36
CA ARG A 61 -1.43 12.48 16.71
C ARG A 61 -0.84 12.18 18.09
N GLU A 62 -1.31 11.13 18.76
CA GLU A 62 -0.88 10.74 20.11
C GLU A 62 -1.09 11.85 21.15
N MET A 63 -2.03 12.76 20.89
CA MET A 63 -2.39 13.89 21.77
C MET A 63 -3.52 13.52 22.73
N LEU A 64 -4.29 12.48 22.42
CA LEU A 64 -5.34 11.92 23.28
C LEU A 64 -5.05 10.44 23.52
N PRO A 65 -4.70 10.03 24.75
CA PRO A 65 -4.56 8.62 25.07
C PRO A 65 -5.94 7.94 25.02
N VAL A 66 -6.00 6.82 24.31
CA VAL A 66 -7.18 5.96 24.25
C VAL A 66 -6.86 4.61 24.88
N GLN A 67 -7.88 3.93 25.38
CA GLN A 67 -7.73 2.56 25.85
C GLN A 67 -7.34 1.65 24.67
N PRO A 68 -6.23 0.90 24.75
CA PRO A 68 -5.84 -0.02 23.69
C PRO A 68 -6.82 -1.20 23.62
N PRO A 69 -6.93 -1.88 22.46
CA PRO A 69 -7.76 -3.07 22.34
C PRO A 69 -7.32 -4.16 23.33
N ASN A 70 -8.26 -5.01 23.77
CA ASN A 70 -8.00 -6.15 24.66
C ASN A 70 -7.32 -7.32 23.92
N ARG A 71 -6.18 -7.04 23.28
CA ARG A 71 -5.34 -7.99 22.54
C ARG A 71 -3.87 -7.68 22.85
N PRO A 72 -2.99 -8.69 22.86
CA PRO A 72 -1.55 -8.45 22.89
C PRO A 72 -1.13 -7.51 21.76
N ALA A 73 -0.21 -6.59 22.05
CA ALA A 73 0.38 -5.74 21.03
C ALA A 73 1.15 -6.61 20.00
N PRO A 74 1.28 -6.14 18.74
CA PRO A 74 2.08 -6.83 17.75
C PRO A 74 3.53 -7.01 18.22
N SER A 75 4.11 -8.18 17.96
CA SER A 75 5.52 -8.42 18.21
C SER A 75 6.39 -7.75 17.14
N ARG A 76 7.64 -7.45 17.51
CA ARG A 76 8.66 -6.98 16.57
C ARG A 76 8.83 -7.95 15.42
N ILE A 77 8.86 -7.43 14.19
CA ILE A 77 9.13 -8.24 13.01
C ILE A 77 10.63 -8.56 12.87
N SER A 78 10.96 -9.74 12.34
CA SER A 78 12.34 -10.12 12.06
C SER A 78 12.95 -9.25 10.95
N ALA A 79 14.04 -8.55 11.28
CA ALA A 79 14.79 -7.72 10.33
C ALA A 79 15.45 -8.59 9.24
N SER A 80 15.97 -9.76 9.59
CA SER A 80 16.61 -10.67 8.62
C SER A 80 15.61 -11.26 7.64
N ALA A 81 14.41 -11.64 8.11
CA ALA A 81 13.34 -12.09 7.22
C ALA A 81 12.86 -10.93 6.31
N SER A 82 12.67 -9.74 6.87
CA SER A 82 12.26 -8.56 6.09
C SER A 82 13.29 -8.18 5.01
N LYS A 83 14.58 -8.41 5.26
CA LYS A 83 15.64 -8.16 4.28
C LYS A 83 15.66 -9.22 3.17
N ARG A 84 15.50 -10.50 3.51
CA ARG A 84 15.45 -11.59 2.52
C ARG A 84 14.23 -11.47 1.62
N GLU A 85 13.08 -11.19 2.20
CA GLU A 85 11.80 -11.05 1.50
C GLU A 85 11.53 -9.61 1.06
N SER A 86 12.57 -8.79 0.83
CA SER A 86 12.38 -7.36 0.57
C SER A 86 11.57 -7.09 -0.70
N ASP A 87 11.77 -7.92 -1.73
CA ASP A 87 11.08 -7.79 -3.01
C ASP A 87 9.58 -8.05 -2.85
N TRP A 88 9.21 -9.07 -2.08
CA TRP A 88 7.82 -9.32 -1.72
C TRP A 88 7.26 -8.24 -0.79
N LYS A 89 7.98 -7.97 0.30
CA LYS A 89 7.52 -7.12 1.39
C LYS A 89 7.34 -5.67 0.99
N HIS A 90 8.31 -5.13 0.26
CA HIS A 90 8.38 -3.72 -0.11
C HIS A 90 8.02 -3.50 -1.57
N GLY A 91 8.39 -4.42 -2.47
CA GLY A 91 8.10 -4.31 -3.90
C GLY A 91 6.77 -4.90 -4.36
N PHE A 92 6.11 -5.71 -3.51
CA PHE A 92 4.94 -6.53 -3.91
C PHE A 92 5.22 -7.42 -5.12
N ILE A 93 6.45 -7.93 -5.19
CA ILE A 93 6.90 -8.78 -6.29
C ILE A 93 6.46 -10.22 -6.01
N ALA A 94 5.52 -10.71 -6.81
CA ALA A 94 5.05 -12.08 -6.86
C ALA A 94 5.99 -12.95 -7.72
N SER A 95 5.86 -14.27 -7.62
CA SER A 95 6.43 -15.18 -8.62
C SER A 95 5.37 -15.60 -9.63
N ARG A 96 5.78 -15.74 -10.89
CA ARG A 96 4.95 -16.16 -12.02
C ARG A 96 5.56 -17.38 -12.68
N GLY A 97 4.76 -18.41 -12.95
CA GLY A 97 5.17 -19.57 -13.74
C GLY A 97 5.82 -19.16 -15.06
N ASP A 98 6.93 -19.82 -15.41
CA ASP A 98 7.67 -19.53 -16.65
C ASP A 98 6.89 -19.96 -17.90
N GLN A 99 6.03 -20.97 -17.77
CA GLN A 99 5.23 -21.50 -18.87
C GLN A 99 3.73 -21.26 -18.69
N SER A 100 3.18 -21.57 -17.52
CA SER A 100 1.75 -21.47 -17.23
C SER A 100 1.30 -20.00 -17.09
N GLY A 101 2.21 -19.12 -16.70
CA GLY A 101 1.89 -17.75 -16.30
C GLY A 101 1.15 -17.64 -14.97
N LEU A 102 1.01 -18.73 -14.20
CA LEU A 102 0.31 -18.74 -12.91
C LEU A 102 1.05 -17.86 -11.88
N ILE A 103 0.34 -16.94 -11.25
CA ILE A 103 0.90 -16.01 -10.25
C ILE A 103 0.72 -16.57 -8.84
N HIS A 104 1.83 -16.65 -8.09
CA HIS A 104 1.89 -17.11 -6.70
C HIS A 104 2.13 -15.94 -5.74
N MET A 105 1.24 -15.82 -4.75
CA MET A 105 1.28 -14.76 -3.74
C MET A 105 0.97 -15.37 -2.36
N PRO A 106 1.96 -15.54 -1.46
CA PRO A 106 3.36 -15.09 -1.56
C PRO A 106 4.19 -15.79 -2.66
N PRO A 107 5.34 -15.22 -3.05
CA PRO A 107 6.23 -15.82 -4.04
C PRO A 107 6.68 -17.21 -3.62
N SER A 108 6.61 -18.13 -4.58
CA SER A 108 7.12 -19.49 -4.45
C SER A 108 8.13 -19.78 -5.55
N ARG A 109 9.12 -20.63 -5.21
CA ARG A 109 10.07 -21.19 -6.17
C ARG A 109 9.52 -22.39 -6.94
N LEU A 110 8.43 -22.96 -6.44
CA LEU A 110 7.74 -24.11 -6.99
C LEU A 110 6.33 -23.69 -7.41
N SER A 111 5.92 -24.12 -8.60
CA SER A 111 4.54 -23.97 -9.04
C SER A 111 3.70 -25.17 -8.64
N ILE A 112 2.39 -24.97 -8.57
CA ILE A 112 1.43 -26.07 -8.48
C ILE A 112 1.09 -26.63 -9.87
N ASP A 113 1.36 -25.85 -10.92
CA ASP A 113 1.22 -26.29 -12.30
C ASP A 113 2.47 -27.09 -12.71
N GLU A 114 2.27 -28.35 -13.08
CA GLU A 114 3.35 -29.27 -13.45
C GLU A 114 4.09 -28.88 -14.75
N THR A 115 3.57 -27.92 -15.51
CA THR A 115 4.23 -27.40 -16.72
C THR A 115 5.34 -26.40 -16.42
N ASP A 116 5.32 -25.75 -15.26
CA ASP A 116 6.37 -24.80 -14.88
C ASP A 116 7.60 -25.54 -14.36
N ASN A 117 8.79 -25.02 -14.68
CA ASN A 117 10.03 -25.61 -14.17
C ASN A 117 10.32 -25.14 -12.75
N ASP A 118 10.74 -26.07 -11.89
CA ASP A 118 11.24 -25.75 -10.55
C ASP A 118 12.37 -24.71 -10.62
N ASP A 119 12.33 -23.72 -9.73
CA ASP A 119 13.31 -22.63 -9.65
C ASP A 119 13.42 -21.71 -10.89
N ALA A 120 12.54 -21.85 -11.89
CA ALA A 120 12.54 -21.02 -13.11
C ALA A 120 11.54 -19.84 -13.06
N MET A 121 10.84 -19.67 -11.93
CA MET A 121 9.77 -18.70 -11.78
C MET A 121 10.22 -17.27 -12.11
N LEU A 122 9.43 -16.56 -12.91
CA LEU A 122 9.66 -15.17 -13.25
C LEU A 122 9.17 -14.25 -12.13
N MET A 123 9.85 -13.12 -11.91
CA MET A 123 9.42 -12.11 -10.95
C MET A 123 8.44 -11.14 -11.60
N GLN A 124 7.29 -10.91 -10.96
CA GLN A 124 6.27 -9.97 -11.43
C GLN A 124 5.87 -8.99 -10.34
N SER A 125 6.00 -7.68 -10.61
CA SER A 125 5.45 -6.65 -9.73
C SER A 125 3.93 -6.66 -9.79
N MET A 126 3.29 -6.73 -8.63
CA MET A 126 1.84 -6.62 -8.48
C MET A 126 1.43 -5.22 -7.99
N ALA A 127 2.38 -4.29 -7.82
CA ALA A 127 2.15 -2.98 -7.21
C ALA A 127 1.12 -2.12 -7.96
N ALA A 128 1.00 -2.31 -9.27
CA ALA A 128 0.04 -1.61 -10.13
C ALA A 128 -1.12 -2.50 -10.60
N SER A 129 -1.20 -3.75 -10.10
CA SER A 129 -2.25 -4.68 -10.50
C SER A 129 -3.58 -4.30 -9.86
N ILE A 130 -4.60 -4.04 -10.68
CA ILE A 130 -5.96 -3.89 -10.19
C ILE A 130 -6.45 -5.27 -9.73
N GLY A 131 -7.24 -5.29 -8.66
CA GLY A 131 -7.88 -6.51 -8.18
C GLY A 131 -9.34 -6.29 -7.83
N LYS A 132 -10.01 -7.39 -7.51
CA LYS A 132 -11.43 -7.45 -7.17
C LYS A 132 -11.62 -8.18 -5.86
N VAL A 133 -12.45 -7.61 -4.98
CA VAL A 133 -12.79 -8.24 -3.69
C VAL A 133 -13.60 -9.51 -3.95
N ALA A 134 -13.03 -10.67 -3.65
CA ALA A 134 -13.72 -11.96 -3.77
C ALA A 134 -14.61 -12.24 -2.56
N THR A 135 -14.13 -11.89 -1.36
CA THR A 135 -14.88 -11.95 -0.09
C THR A 135 -14.20 -11.05 0.94
N PHE A 136 -14.91 -10.65 1.99
CA PHE A 136 -14.36 -9.82 3.06
C PHE A 136 -15.00 -10.11 4.42
N THR A 137 -14.31 -9.67 5.48
CA THR A 137 -14.77 -9.69 6.86
C THR A 137 -14.41 -8.37 7.54
N VAL A 138 -15.23 -7.98 8.51
CA VAL A 138 -15.00 -6.79 9.34
C VAL A 138 -14.63 -7.23 10.74
N ASP A 139 -13.39 -7.00 11.13
CA ASP A 139 -12.84 -7.37 12.43
C ASP A 139 -12.75 -6.14 13.35
N HIS A 140 -13.53 -6.17 14.43
CA HIS A 140 -13.57 -5.14 15.46
C HIS A 140 -12.60 -5.40 16.63
N LEU A 141 -11.94 -6.56 16.65
CA LEU A 141 -11.13 -7.06 17.77
C LEU A 141 -9.63 -7.02 17.47
N VAL A 142 -9.21 -7.17 16.22
CA VAL A 142 -7.79 -7.11 15.86
C VAL A 142 -7.17 -5.77 16.25
N TYR A 143 -5.89 -5.80 16.62
CA TYR A 143 -5.15 -4.57 16.91
C TYR A 143 -5.07 -3.69 15.66
N SER A 144 -5.57 -2.46 15.76
CA SER A 144 -5.46 -1.43 14.72
C SER A 144 -5.54 -0.04 15.32
N GLN A 145 -4.83 0.90 14.71
CA GLN A 145 -4.93 2.32 15.03
C GLN A 145 -6.22 2.96 14.46
N ASN A 146 -6.89 2.28 13.53
CA ASN A 146 -8.16 2.69 12.95
C ASN A 146 -9.11 1.49 12.88
N PRO A 147 -9.70 1.07 14.01
CA PRO A 147 -10.71 0.01 14.00
C PRO A 147 -12.04 0.50 13.36
N PRO A 148 -12.83 -0.41 12.77
CA PRO A 148 -12.52 -1.82 12.54
C PRO A 148 -11.54 -2.04 11.38
N VAL A 149 -10.87 -3.19 11.35
CA VAL A 149 -10.08 -3.63 10.19
C VAL A 149 -10.97 -4.41 9.23
N VAL A 150 -10.89 -4.09 7.96
CA VAL A 150 -11.52 -4.88 6.91
C VAL A 150 -10.47 -5.80 6.30
N PHE A 151 -10.64 -7.10 6.46
CA PHE A 151 -9.83 -8.10 5.77
C PHE A 151 -10.59 -8.58 4.53
N ALA A 152 -9.89 -8.77 3.42
CA ALA A 152 -10.48 -9.29 2.21
C ALA A 152 -9.58 -10.32 1.54
N VAL A 153 -10.20 -11.20 0.77
CA VAL A 153 -9.50 -11.98 -0.25
C VAL A 153 -9.67 -11.23 -1.56
N VAL A 154 -8.56 -10.89 -2.21
CA VAL A 154 -8.55 -10.13 -3.46
C VAL A 154 -8.02 -11.01 -4.58
N ASP A 155 -8.75 -11.01 -5.70
CA ASP A 155 -8.32 -11.59 -6.98
C ASP A 155 -7.74 -10.50 -7.85
N PHE A 156 -6.48 -10.61 -8.24
CA PHE A 156 -5.84 -9.63 -9.12
C PHE A 156 -6.07 -9.93 -10.60
N ASP A 157 -6.14 -8.86 -11.39
CA ASP A 157 -6.18 -8.93 -12.85
C ASP A 157 -4.90 -9.60 -13.35
N ASN A 158 -5.06 -10.54 -14.27
CA ASN A 158 -4.00 -11.44 -14.78
C ASN A 158 -3.52 -12.51 -13.77
N GLY A 159 -4.23 -12.70 -12.65
CA GLY A 159 -4.01 -13.80 -11.71
C GLY A 159 -3.40 -13.37 -10.39
N GLY A 160 -3.33 -14.34 -9.47
CA GLY A 160 -2.91 -14.10 -8.09
C GLY A 160 -4.11 -13.82 -7.18
N ARG A 161 -4.11 -14.47 -6.01
CA ARG A 161 -5.12 -14.30 -4.96
C ARG A 161 -4.41 -14.18 -3.62
N ILE A 162 -4.78 -13.19 -2.82
CA ILE A 162 -4.18 -13.02 -1.48
C ILE A 162 -5.20 -12.49 -0.47
N PRO A 163 -5.17 -12.99 0.78
CA PRO A 163 -5.80 -12.30 1.91
C PRO A 163 -5.02 -11.03 2.27
N ILE A 164 -5.67 -9.87 2.22
CA ILE A 164 -5.06 -8.56 2.42
C ILE A 164 -6.05 -7.58 3.06
N GLU A 165 -5.56 -6.62 3.84
CA GLU A 165 -6.41 -5.60 4.45
C GLU A 165 -6.86 -4.56 3.41
N ILE A 166 -8.14 -4.16 3.47
CA ILE A 166 -8.65 -3.00 2.74
C ILE A 166 -8.48 -1.75 3.61
N THR A 167 -8.04 -0.66 3.00
CA THR A 167 -7.89 0.65 3.60
C THR A 167 -8.64 1.72 2.81
N ASP A 168 -8.73 2.93 3.36
CA ASP A 168 -9.36 4.08 2.72
C ASP A 168 -10.84 3.89 2.33
N VAL A 169 -11.56 3.02 3.04
CA VAL A 169 -12.97 2.69 2.82
C VAL A 169 -13.71 2.63 4.16
N ALA A 170 -14.96 3.09 4.21
CA ALA A 170 -15.81 2.87 5.37
C ALA A 170 -16.35 1.44 5.36
N GLU A 171 -16.58 0.85 6.54
CA GLU A 171 -17.09 -0.52 6.70
C GLU A 171 -18.30 -0.82 5.80
N LYS A 172 -19.29 0.09 5.79
CA LYS A 172 -20.55 -0.08 5.05
C LYS A 172 -20.42 0.11 3.54
N GLN A 173 -19.26 0.50 3.05
CA GLN A 173 -19.02 0.75 1.63
C GLN A 173 -18.33 -0.43 0.96
N VAL A 174 -17.83 -1.41 1.71
CA VAL A 174 -17.12 -2.56 1.15
C VAL A 174 -18.12 -3.56 0.59
N GLU A 175 -17.88 -4.01 -0.64
CA GLU A 175 -18.76 -4.93 -1.36
C GLU A 175 -17.93 -6.00 -2.08
N ILE A 176 -18.50 -7.21 -2.20
CA ILE A 176 -17.95 -8.25 -3.07
C ILE A 176 -18.02 -7.76 -4.52
N GLY A 177 -16.94 -7.94 -5.28
CA GLY A 177 -16.83 -7.43 -6.63
C GLY A 177 -16.28 -6.01 -6.73
N MET A 178 -15.99 -5.33 -5.62
CA MET A 178 -15.38 -4.01 -5.63
C MET A 178 -13.97 -4.05 -6.24
N ASN A 179 -13.69 -3.12 -7.16
CA ASN A 179 -12.35 -2.94 -7.71
C ASN A 179 -11.45 -2.19 -6.72
N VAL A 180 -10.25 -2.72 -6.51
CA VAL A 180 -9.27 -2.22 -5.56
C VAL A 180 -7.88 -2.18 -6.19
N GLU A 181 -7.04 -1.27 -5.70
CA GLU A 181 -5.64 -1.12 -6.10
C GLU A 181 -4.71 -1.25 -4.87
N PRO A 182 -3.51 -1.81 -5.03
CA PRO A 182 -2.53 -1.90 -3.96
C PRO A 182 -2.06 -0.52 -3.47
N THR A 183 -1.79 -0.42 -2.18
CA THR A 183 -1.24 0.77 -1.55
C THR A 183 -0.28 0.37 -0.43
N PHE A 184 0.92 0.93 -0.46
CA PHE A 184 1.95 0.63 0.53
C PHE A 184 1.66 1.35 1.86
N ARG A 185 1.63 0.61 2.99
CA ARG A 185 1.18 1.12 4.28
C ARG A 185 2.07 0.67 5.44
N LYS A 186 2.16 1.52 6.45
CA LYS A 186 2.66 1.12 7.77
C LYS A 186 1.57 0.31 8.46
N LEU A 187 1.83 -0.96 8.75
CA LEU A 187 0.90 -1.81 9.50
C LEU A 187 0.94 -1.48 10.99
N PHE A 188 2.14 -1.47 11.57
CA PHE A 188 2.36 -1.15 12.98
C PHE A 188 3.82 -0.79 13.24
N THR A 189 4.12 -0.39 14.48
CA THR A 189 5.49 -0.21 14.98
C THR A 189 5.62 -0.99 16.27
N ALA A 190 6.70 -1.78 16.38
CA ALA A 190 7.00 -2.57 17.57
C ALA A 190 8.49 -2.43 17.89
N ASP A 191 8.81 -2.05 19.12
CA ASP A 191 10.15 -1.74 19.61
C ASP A 191 10.99 -0.82 18.68
N GLY A 192 10.37 0.23 18.15
CA GLY A 192 11.03 1.16 17.23
C GLY A 192 11.22 0.65 15.81
N VAL A 193 10.81 -0.59 15.50
CA VAL A 193 10.83 -1.13 14.13
C VAL A 193 9.49 -0.89 13.47
N HIS A 194 9.48 -0.11 12.39
CA HIS A 194 8.30 0.11 11.57
C HIS A 194 8.06 -1.09 10.64
N ASN A 195 6.89 -1.70 10.74
CA ASN A 195 6.49 -2.76 9.83
C ASN A 195 5.62 -2.18 8.71
N TYR A 196 6.13 -2.21 7.49
CA TYR A 196 5.41 -1.84 6.29
C TYR A 196 5.06 -3.07 5.47
N PHE A 197 3.89 -3.03 4.85
CA PHE A 197 3.46 -4.00 3.84
C PHE A 197 2.34 -3.38 2.99
N TRP A 198 1.93 -4.10 1.96
CA TRP A 198 0.87 -3.69 1.07
C TRP A 198 -0.50 -3.93 1.70
N LYS A 199 -1.41 -2.98 1.49
CA LYS A 199 -2.86 -3.11 1.64
C LYS A 199 -3.49 -2.90 0.26
N VAL A 200 -4.80 -3.02 0.16
CA VAL A 200 -5.54 -2.53 -1.01
C VAL A 200 -6.47 -1.39 -0.61
N ARG A 201 -6.82 -0.52 -1.55
CA ARG A 201 -7.86 0.50 -1.37
C ARG A 201 -8.82 0.49 -2.55
N PRO A 202 -10.08 0.91 -2.40
CA PRO A 202 -10.97 1.07 -3.54
C PRO A 202 -10.37 2.01 -4.58
N ILE A 203 -10.52 1.65 -5.86
CA ILE A 203 -10.18 2.58 -6.94
C ILE A 203 -11.18 3.73 -6.88
N ARG A 204 -10.66 4.92 -6.59
CA ARG A 204 -11.44 6.15 -6.62
C ARG A 204 -11.46 6.57 -8.07
N SER A 205 -12.59 6.34 -8.75
CA SER A 205 -12.79 6.71 -10.16
C SER A 205 -12.17 8.08 -10.43
N THR A 206 -11.19 8.12 -11.31
CA THR A 206 -10.97 9.26 -12.19
C THR A 206 -12.24 9.36 -13.02
N LYS A 207 -13.22 10.13 -12.55
CA LYS A 207 -14.31 10.55 -13.43
C LYS A 207 -13.66 11.42 -14.50
N GLU A 208 -13.83 10.97 -15.75
CA GLU A 208 -13.58 11.68 -17.00
C GLU A 208 -13.90 13.18 -16.92
#